data_AF-S8C2F3-F1
#
_entry.id   AF-S8C2F3-F1
#
_cell.length_a   1.000
_cell.length_b   1.000
_cell.length_c   1.000
_cell.angle_alpha   90.00
_cell.angle_beta   90.00
_cell.angle_gamma   90.00
#
_symmetry.space_group_name_H-M   'P 1'
#
loop_
_entity.id
_entity.type
_entity.pdbx_description
1 polymer ?
#
loop_
_entity_poly.entity_id
_entity_poly.type
_entity_poly.pdbx_seq_one_letter_code
_entity_poly.pdbx_strand_id
1 'polypeptide(L)'
;SFATGFAPLKPKPLDSIIDVGRAQNKSAQELADIWDDYHLGRGHIGTSIKAISYSLLERRTIDCRHFVLPLWKGSGYTTMFLQVEMPHMLFTGLEDYKARGTQAAPYLTTTYYREFAETKDLVLIRGDVVFASRLSDDEAKWLLETAQTFYLNDARYKLVERFNKRTREFEFKDVLRTLEMPL
;
A
#
# COMPACT_ATOMS: atom_id res chain seq x y z
N SER A 1 -4.14 12.90 11.16
CA SER A 1 -2.75 12.81 11.62
C SER A 1 -2.48 11.37 11.97
N PHE A 2 -1.28 10.90 11.64
CA PHE A 2 -0.78 9.64 12.17
C PHE A 2 -0.79 9.62 13.69
N ALA A 3 -0.61 8.41 14.21
CA ALA A 3 -0.17 8.17 15.56
C ALA A 3 0.83 9.17 16.08
N THR A 4 0.59 9.70 17.27
CA THR A 4 1.51 10.61 17.95
C THR A 4 2.78 9.92 18.47
N GLY A 5 2.93 8.59 18.34
CA GLY A 5 4.14 7.89 18.81
C GLY A 5 4.78 6.90 17.83
N PHE A 6 4.25 6.73 16.62
CA PHE A 6 5.02 6.22 15.49
C PHE A 6 5.29 7.39 14.56
N ALA A 7 6.52 7.89 14.53
CA ALA A 7 6.95 8.70 13.40
C ALA A 7 7.05 7.73 12.21
N PRO A 8 6.18 7.85 11.18
CA PRO A 8 6.45 7.16 9.93
C PRO A 8 7.88 7.48 9.55
N LEU A 9 8.66 6.47 9.14
CA LEU A 9 10.00 6.70 8.59
C LEU A 9 9.88 7.91 7.67
N LYS A 10 10.60 9.00 7.99
CA LYS A 10 10.52 10.24 7.20
C LYS A 10 10.76 9.82 5.75
N PRO A 11 9.77 9.97 4.85
CA PRO A 11 9.87 9.39 3.51
C PRO A 11 11.13 9.93 2.85
N LYS A 12 11.95 9.02 2.32
CA LYS A 12 13.13 9.41 1.56
C LYS A 12 12.65 10.09 0.28
N PRO A 13 13.12 11.31 -0.05
CA PRO A 13 12.78 11.90 -1.34
C PRO A 13 13.37 11.04 -2.47
N LEU A 14 12.74 11.04 -3.65
CA LEU A 14 13.12 10.13 -4.75
C LEU A 14 14.58 10.34 -5.19
N ASP A 15 15.04 11.58 -5.20
CA ASP A 15 16.41 11.98 -5.55
C ASP A 15 17.49 11.45 -4.59
N SER A 16 17.10 11.02 -3.39
CA SER A 16 17.98 10.30 -2.46
C SER A 16 18.06 8.79 -2.71
N ILE A 17 17.22 8.26 -3.61
CA ILE A 17 17.12 6.84 -3.94
C ILE A 17 17.71 6.59 -5.34
N ILE A 18 17.36 7.42 -6.32
CA ILE A 18 17.81 7.32 -7.70
C ILE A 18 18.27 8.68 -8.25
N ASP A 19 19.16 8.66 -9.24
CA ASP A 19 19.52 9.86 -10.00
C ASP A 19 18.37 10.24 -10.94
N VAL A 20 17.58 11.24 -10.53
CA VAL A 20 16.41 11.72 -11.26
C VAL A 20 16.80 12.27 -12.64
N GLY A 21 17.96 12.92 -12.76
CA GLY A 21 18.44 13.47 -14.03
C GLY A 21 18.73 12.37 -15.05
N ARG A 22 19.38 11.28 -14.64
CA ARG A 22 19.57 10.09 -15.49
C ARG A 22 18.24 9.38 -15.77
N ALA A 23 17.35 9.31 -14.79
CA ALA A 23 16.04 8.68 -14.93
C ALA A 23 15.13 9.41 -15.94
N GLN A 24 15.24 10.73 -16.06
CA GLN A 24 14.46 11.51 -17.05
C GLN A 24 14.70 11.06 -18.49
N ASN A 25 15.88 10.54 -18.82
CA ASN A 25 16.22 10.09 -20.17
C ASN A 25 15.73 8.67 -20.49
N LYS A 26 15.10 7.98 -19.54
CA LYS A 26 14.58 6.62 -19.70
C LYS A 26 13.09 6.63 -20.03
N SER A 27 12.63 5.59 -20.72
CA SER A 27 11.20 5.32 -20.92
C SER A 27 10.52 4.92 -19.61
N ALA A 28 9.19 4.96 -19.57
CA ALA A 28 8.42 4.55 -18.40
C ALA A 28 8.67 3.08 -18.03
N GLN A 29 8.75 2.20 -19.04
CA GLN A 29 9.01 0.77 -18.83
C GLN A 29 10.40 0.54 -18.23
N GLU A 30 11.44 1.13 -18.82
CA GLU A 30 12.81 0.99 -18.29
C GLU A 30 12.92 1.51 -16.84
N LEU A 31 12.20 2.58 -16.50
CA LEU A 31 12.17 3.09 -15.13
C LEU A 31 11.48 2.13 -14.17
N ALA A 32 10.35 1.54 -14.58
CA ALA A 32 9.66 0.54 -13.77
C ALA A 32 10.55 -0.69 -13.52
N ASP A 33 11.23 -1.19 -14.56
CA ASP A 33 12.11 -2.35 -14.46
C ASP A 33 13.31 -2.06 -13.53
N ILE A 34 14.00 -0.93 -13.74
CA ILE A 34 15.11 -0.51 -12.87
C ILE A 34 14.66 -0.33 -11.41
N TRP A 35 13.44 0.17 -11.22
CA TRP A 35 12.90 0.41 -9.88
C TRP A 35 12.57 -0.88 -9.14
N ASP A 36 11.99 -1.88 -9.82
CA ASP A 36 11.73 -3.22 -9.26
C ASP A 36 13.07 -3.92 -8.94
N ASP A 37 13.99 -3.95 -9.91
CA ASP A 37 15.32 -4.56 -9.76
C ASP A 37 16.14 -3.93 -8.62
N TYR A 38 16.07 -2.61 -8.47
CA TYR A 38 16.83 -1.92 -7.42
C TYR A 38 16.40 -2.34 -6.01
N HIS A 39 15.11 -2.65 -5.80
CA HIS A 39 14.58 -2.97 -4.47
C HIS A 39 14.58 -4.48 -4.17
N LEU A 40 14.67 -5.32 -5.20
CA LEU A 40 14.67 -6.78 -5.06
C LEU A 40 15.71 -7.27 -4.04
N GLY A 41 15.25 -8.00 -3.02
CA GLY A 41 16.09 -8.62 -2.00
C GLY A 41 16.72 -7.64 -0.99
N ARG A 42 16.26 -6.39 -0.93
CA ARG A 42 16.81 -5.36 -0.02
C ARG A 42 15.93 -5.05 1.19
N GLY A 43 14.91 -5.89 1.47
CA GLY A 43 13.90 -5.61 2.50
C GLY A 43 12.96 -4.46 2.11
N HIS A 44 12.83 -4.23 0.81
CA HIS A 44 11.99 -3.21 0.21
C HIS A 44 11.26 -3.81 -0.98
N ILE A 45 10.06 -3.33 -1.26
CA ILE A 45 9.33 -3.63 -2.48
C ILE A 45 9.37 -2.43 -3.42
N GLY A 46 9.69 -2.68 -4.69
CA GLY A 46 9.53 -1.73 -5.78
C GLY A 46 8.29 -2.10 -6.59
N THR A 47 7.43 -1.13 -6.89
CA THR A 47 6.37 -1.30 -7.89
C THR A 47 6.05 0.05 -8.53
N SER A 48 5.17 0.06 -9.52
CA SER A 48 4.74 1.28 -10.19
C SER A 48 3.30 1.18 -10.68
N ILE A 49 2.64 2.33 -10.82
CA ILE A 49 1.31 2.45 -11.41
C ILE A 49 1.26 3.63 -12.39
N LYS A 50 0.24 3.64 -13.24
CA LYS A 50 -0.04 4.79 -14.10
C LYS A 50 -0.50 6.01 -13.31
N ALA A 51 -0.26 7.21 -13.84
CA ALA A 51 -0.67 8.45 -13.19
C ALA A 51 -2.20 8.51 -13.02
N ILE A 52 -2.96 8.03 -14.01
CA ILE A 52 -4.43 7.98 -13.92
C ILE A 52 -4.93 7.07 -12.77
N SER A 53 -4.24 5.94 -12.53
CA SER A 53 -4.56 5.04 -11.41
C SER A 53 -4.26 5.73 -10.09
N TYR A 54 -3.12 6.41 -9.98
CA TYR A 54 -2.80 7.19 -8.78
C TYR A 54 -3.85 8.27 -8.49
N SER A 55 -4.26 9.04 -9.50
CA SER A 55 -5.28 10.09 -9.33
C SER A 55 -6.63 9.52 -8.86
N LEU A 56 -7.02 8.35 -9.37
CA LEU A 56 -8.24 7.67 -8.90
C LEU A 56 -8.11 7.21 -7.44
N LEU A 57 -6.96 6.62 -7.10
CA LEU A 57 -6.64 6.19 -5.73
C LEU A 57 -6.69 7.38 -4.76
N GLU A 58 -6.01 8.47 -5.09
CA GLU A 58 -5.99 9.70 -4.30
C GLU A 58 -7.41 10.22 -4.08
N ARG A 59 -8.21 10.38 -5.14
CA ARG A 59 -9.61 10.82 -5.03
C ARG A 59 -10.43 9.92 -4.12
N ARG A 60 -10.31 8.60 -4.26
CA ARG A 60 -11.10 7.62 -3.50
C ARG A 60 -10.71 7.52 -2.03
N THR A 61 -9.47 7.87 -1.70
CA THR A 61 -8.97 7.81 -0.33
C THR A 61 -9.34 9.03 0.50
N ILE A 62 -9.76 10.15 -0.12
CA ILE A 62 -10.15 11.39 0.59
C ILE A 62 -11.13 11.09 1.74
N ASP A 63 -12.23 10.40 1.42
CA ASP A 63 -13.31 10.05 2.37
C ASP A 63 -13.25 8.61 2.87
N CYS A 64 -12.37 7.78 2.30
CA CYS A 64 -12.26 6.37 2.62
C CYS A 64 -10.81 6.02 2.91
N ARG A 65 -10.32 6.36 4.11
CA ARG A 65 -8.90 6.23 4.48
C ARG A 65 -8.55 4.91 5.14
N HIS A 66 -9.54 4.10 5.51
CA HIS A 66 -9.32 2.91 6.31
C HIS A 66 -9.86 1.68 5.61
N PHE A 67 -9.17 0.55 5.77
CA PHE A 67 -9.72 -0.73 5.33
C PHE A 67 -9.09 -1.89 6.10
N VAL A 68 -9.59 -3.10 5.88
CA VAL A 68 -9.01 -4.33 6.42
C VAL A 68 -8.80 -5.33 5.31
N LEU A 69 -7.63 -5.97 5.30
CA LEU A 69 -7.25 -6.97 4.31
C LEU A 69 -6.80 -8.25 5.01
N PRO A 70 -7.22 -9.44 4.54
CA PRO A 70 -6.62 -10.69 4.96
C PRO A 70 -5.23 -10.85 4.33
N LEU A 71 -4.25 -11.34 5.10
CA LEU A 71 -2.96 -11.81 4.59
C LEU A 71 -2.86 -13.31 4.86
N TRP A 72 -2.82 -14.13 3.82
CA TRP A 72 -2.74 -15.58 3.95
C TRP A 72 -1.40 -16.03 4.55
N LYS A 73 -1.45 -17.00 5.48
CA LYS A 73 -0.29 -17.56 6.20
C LYS A 73 -0.24 -19.09 6.10
N GLY A 74 -0.77 -19.66 5.02
CA GLY A 74 -0.75 -21.10 4.73
C GLY A 74 -1.94 -21.87 5.32
N SER A 75 -2.18 -21.77 6.63
CA SER A 75 -3.27 -22.46 7.33
C SER A 75 -4.41 -21.54 7.80
N GLY A 76 -4.36 -20.27 7.41
CA GLY A 76 -5.31 -19.24 7.79
C GLY A 76 -4.83 -17.87 7.32
N TYR A 77 -5.41 -16.79 7.85
CA TYR A 77 -4.99 -15.43 7.54
C TYR A 77 -4.74 -14.60 8.79
N THR A 78 -3.85 -13.62 8.67
CA THR A 78 -3.74 -12.50 9.60
C THR A 78 -4.50 -11.31 9.01
N THR A 79 -5.33 -10.63 9.80
CA THR A 79 -5.99 -9.42 9.32
C THR A 79 -5.06 -8.21 9.47
N MET A 80 -4.87 -7.48 8.38
CA MET A 80 -4.11 -6.24 8.31
C MET A 80 -5.08 -5.05 8.30
N PHE A 81 -4.82 -4.06 9.14
CA PHE A 81 -5.47 -2.77 9.12
C PHE A 81 -4.69 -1.83 8.20
N LEU A 82 -5.37 -1.33 7.16
CA LEU A 82 -4.85 -0.36 6.21
C LEU A 82 -5.27 1.05 6.62
N GLN A 83 -4.31 1.95 6.70
CA GLN A 83 -4.53 3.39 6.82
C GLN A 83 -3.90 4.10 5.61
N VAL A 84 -4.66 4.98 4.97
CA VAL A 84 -4.20 5.76 3.81
C VAL A 84 -4.18 7.24 4.16
N GLU A 85 -3.00 7.84 4.03
CA GLU A 85 -2.77 9.28 4.13
C GLU A 85 -1.81 9.62 3.00
N MET A 86 -2.40 9.91 1.83
CA MET A 86 -1.64 10.12 0.60
C MET A 86 -0.53 11.16 0.80
N PRO A 87 0.69 10.91 0.29
CA PRO A 87 1.07 9.83 -0.63
C PRO A 87 1.53 8.54 0.06
N HIS A 88 1.01 8.20 1.24
CA HIS A 88 1.43 7.05 2.04
C HIS A 88 0.30 6.06 2.37
N MET A 89 0.68 4.78 2.48
CA MET A 89 -0.18 3.74 3.06
C MET A 89 0.56 2.98 4.16
N LEU A 90 -0.15 2.66 5.23
CA LEU A 90 0.37 1.95 6.39
C LEU A 90 -0.45 0.67 6.59
N PHE A 91 0.25 -0.45 6.72
CA PHE A 91 -0.35 -1.76 6.96
C PHE A 91 0.09 -2.26 8.32
N THR A 92 -0.83 -2.31 9.28
CA THR A 92 -0.55 -2.73 10.66
C THR A 92 -1.32 -4.02 10.96
N GLY A 93 -0.76 -4.96 11.71
CA GLY A 93 -1.53 -6.10 12.20
C GLY A 93 -2.75 -5.61 12.98
N LEU A 94 -3.96 -6.08 12.66
CA LEU A 94 -5.19 -5.57 13.27
C LEU A 94 -5.21 -5.81 14.78
N GLU A 95 -4.73 -6.96 15.24
CA GLU A 95 -4.66 -7.28 16.68
C GLU A 95 -3.65 -6.38 17.42
N ASP A 96 -2.50 -6.10 16.80
CA ASP A 96 -1.53 -5.15 17.36
C ASP A 96 -2.10 -3.74 17.44
N TYR A 97 -2.82 -3.31 16.39
CA TYR A 97 -3.50 -2.01 16.38
C TYR A 97 -4.60 -1.94 17.44
N LYS A 98 -5.39 -2.99 17.66
CA LYS A 98 -6.38 -3.03 18.74
C LYS A 98 -5.71 -2.92 20.12
N ALA A 99 -4.56 -3.56 20.31
CA ALA A 99 -3.87 -3.60 21.59
C ALA A 99 -3.15 -2.28 21.92
N ARG A 100 -2.57 -1.60 20.92
CA ARG A 100 -1.68 -0.43 21.13
C ARG A 100 -2.21 0.85 20.49
N GLY A 101 -3.34 0.76 19.79
CA GLY A 101 -3.88 1.84 18.99
C GLY A 101 -2.84 2.35 18.00
N THR A 102 -2.70 3.66 17.99
CA THR A 102 -1.78 4.35 17.11
C THR A 102 -0.30 4.08 17.45
N GLN A 103 0.02 3.58 18.64
CA GLN A 103 1.40 3.20 19.01
C GLN A 103 1.84 1.87 18.38
N ALA A 104 0.95 1.15 17.70
CA ALA A 104 1.32 -0.04 16.94
C ALA A 104 2.19 0.34 15.73
N ALA A 105 3.35 -0.29 15.62
CA ALA A 105 4.19 -0.09 14.46
C ALA A 105 3.60 -0.85 13.25
N PRO A 106 3.52 -0.22 12.06
CA PRO A 106 3.10 -0.88 10.84
C PRO A 106 4.12 -1.96 10.45
N TYR A 107 3.65 -3.00 9.78
CA TYR A 107 4.48 -4.05 9.20
C TYR A 107 5.06 -3.60 7.85
N LEU A 108 4.31 -2.78 7.13
CA LEU A 108 4.67 -2.20 5.84
C LEU A 108 4.22 -0.73 5.79
N THR A 109 5.12 0.13 5.32
CA THR A 109 4.79 1.51 4.95
C THR A 109 5.11 1.72 3.47
N THR A 110 4.22 2.34 2.70
CA THR A 110 4.45 2.62 1.30
C THR A 110 4.44 4.11 0.99
N THR A 111 5.22 4.51 0.00
CA THR A 111 5.34 5.89 -0.49
C THR A 111 5.21 5.92 -1.99
N TYR A 112 4.37 6.81 -2.50
CA TYR A 112 4.15 7.05 -3.92
C TYR A 112 4.92 8.30 -4.39
N TYR A 113 5.78 8.13 -5.39
CA TYR A 113 6.62 9.16 -6.02
C TYR A 113 6.03 9.56 -7.37
N ARG A 114 5.69 10.83 -7.52
CA ARG A 114 4.92 11.38 -8.66
C ARG A 114 5.76 12.19 -9.64
N GLU A 115 7.06 12.24 -9.44
CA GLU A 115 8.01 13.05 -10.21
C GLU A 115 7.96 12.75 -11.72
N PHE A 116 7.53 11.53 -12.10
CA PHE A 116 7.37 11.11 -13.49
C PHE A 116 5.90 11.00 -13.95
N ALA A 117 4.93 11.42 -13.12
CA ALA A 117 3.51 11.24 -13.40
C ALA A 117 3.08 12.03 -14.64
N GLU A 118 3.46 13.31 -14.73
CA GLU A 118 3.07 14.18 -15.83
C GLU A 118 3.85 13.90 -17.12
N THR A 119 5.13 13.55 -16.98
CA THR A 119 6.05 13.42 -18.13
C THR A 119 6.10 12.02 -18.73
N LYS A 120 5.73 10.99 -17.96
CA LYS A 120 5.88 9.59 -18.34
C LYS A 120 4.66 8.71 -18.02
N ASP A 121 3.55 9.28 -17.52
CA ASP A 121 2.40 8.53 -17.01
C ASP A 121 2.81 7.44 -15.99
N LEU A 122 3.79 7.76 -15.12
CA LEU A 122 4.39 6.80 -14.21
C LEU A 122 4.49 7.35 -12.79
N VAL A 123 3.98 6.60 -11.82
CA VAL A 123 4.18 6.82 -10.39
C VAL A 123 4.95 5.64 -9.83
N LEU A 124 6.13 5.90 -9.29
CA LEU A 124 6.96 4.87 -8.65
C LEU A 124 6.50 4.69 -7.21
N ILE A 125 6.58 3.46 -6.70
CA ILE A 125 6.11 3.13 -5.37
C ILE A 125 7.17 2.31 -4.66
N ARG A 126 7.56 2.76 -3.46
CA ARG A 126 8.41 2.00 -2.55
C ARG A 126 7.57 1.53 -1.38
N GLY A 127 7.72 0.26 -1.01
CA GLY A 127 7.28 -0.23 0.29
C GLY A 127 8.48 -0.61 1.14
N ASP A 128 8.51 -0.09 2.37
CA ASP A 128 9.49 -0.41 3.39
C ASP A 128 8.89 -1.46 4.34
N VAL A 129 9.48 -2.66 4.34
CA VAL A 129 9.09 -3.75 5.25
C VAL A 129 9.73 -3.49 6.61
N VAL A 130 8.92 -3.10 7.59
CA VAL A 130 9.38 -2.71 8.93
C VAL A 130 9.64 -3.93 9.82
N PHE A 131 8.88 -5.01 9.64
CA PHE A 131 9.02 -6.25 10.40
C PHE A 131 9.21 -7.46 9.48
N ALA A 132 10.44 -7.67 9.00
CA ALA A 132 10.79 -8.79 8.12
C ALA A 132 10.54 -10.18 8.75
N SER A 133 10.42 -10.28 10.08
CA SER A 133 10.04 -11.51 10.78
C SER A 133 8.54 -11.83 10.71
N ARG A 134 7.70 -10.87 10.29
CA ARG A 134 6.24 -10.97 10.23
C ARG A 134 5.69 -10.88 8.81
N LEU A 135 6.43 -10.26 7.91
CA LEU A 135 6.01 -9.95 6.55
C LEU A 135 7.19 -10.17 5.59
N SER A 136 7.05 -11.09 4.64
CA SER A 136 8.02 -11.25 3.55
C SER A 136 7.83 -10.18 2.47
N ASP A 137 8.82 -10.02 1.59
CA ASP A 137 8.74 -9.08 0.46
C ASP A 137 7.57 -9.42 -0.49
N ASP A 138 7.34 -10.71 -0.77
CA ASP A 138 6.21 -11.17 -1.60
C ASP A 138 4.86 -10.87 -0.96
N GLU A 139 4.74 -11.11 0.36
CA GLU A 139 3.52 -10.79 1.11
C GLU A 139 3.28 -9.28 1.15
N ALA A 140 4.34 -8.48 1.27
CA ALA A 140 4.26 -7.02 1.24
C ALA A 140 3.80 -6.50 -0.12
N LYS A 141 4.37 -7.03 -1.22
CA LYS A 141 3.97 -6.69 -2.59
C LYS A 141 2.52 -7.06 -2.82
N TRP A 142 2.12 -8.27 -2.43
CA TRP A 142 0.74 -8.74 -2.52
C TRP A 142 -0.24 -7.86 -1.72
N LEU A 143 0.11 -7.44 -0.50
CA LEU A 143 -0.74 -6.54 0.30
C LEU A 143 -0.97 -5.19 -0.38
N LEU A 144 0.10 -4.59 -0.90
CA LEU A 144 0.04 -3.31 -1.60
C LEU A 144 -0.82 -3.41 -2.86
N GLU A 145 -0.56 -4.40 -3.71
CA GLU A 145 -1.32 -4.61 -4.95
C GLU A 145 -2.78 -4.91 -4.64
N THR A 146 -3.05 -5.75 -3.64
CA THR A 146 -4.41 -6.06 -3.20
C THR A 146 -5.13 -4.79 -2.73
N ALA A 147 -4.50 -3.98 -1.87
CA ALA A 147 -5.06 -2.69 -1.46
C ALA A 147 -5.40 -1.82 -2.67
N GLN A 148 -4.46 -1.66 -3.61
CA GLN A 148 -4.69 -0.90 -4.83
C GLN A 148 -5.88 -1.44 -5.62
N THR A 149 -6.02 -2.76 -5.79
CA THR A 149 -7.17 -3.32 -6.51
C THR A 149 -8.50 -2.97 -5.84
N PHE A 150 -8.57 -2.94 -4.50
CA PHE A 150 -9.77 -2.54 -3.77
C PHE A 150 -10.14 -1.08 -3.99
N TYR A 151 -9.16 -0.20 -4.11
CA TYR A 151 -9.40 1.21 -4.39
C TYR A 151 -9.62 1.50 -5.87
N LEU A 152 -8.99 0.76 -6.79
CA LEU A 152 -9.03 1.06 -8.22
C LEU A 152 -10.19 0.39 -8.95
N ASN A 153 -10.68 -0.75 -8.48
CA ASN A 153 -11.81 -1.45 -9.08
C ASN A 153 -13.15 -0.99 -8.46
N ASP A 154 -14.11 -0.58 -9.30
CA ASP A 154 -15.40 -0.05 -8.86
C ASP A 154 -16.22 -1.02 -7.99
N ALA A 155 -16.22 -2.30 -8.32
CA ALA A 155 -16.95 -3.30 -7.56
C ALA A 155 -16.30 -3.55 -6.19
N ARG A 156 -14.97 -3.66 -6.16
CA ARG A 156 -14.21 -3.85 -4.91
C ARG A 156 -14.27 -2.61 -4.02
N TYR A 157 -14.26 -1.41 -4.60
CA TYR A 157 -14.30 -0.16 -3.85
C TYR A 157 -15.58 0.02 -3.03
N LYS A 158 -16.69 -0.61 -3.43
CA LYS A 158 -17.92 -0.63 -2.62
C LYS A 158 -17.70 -1.22 -1.22
N LEU A 159 -16.78 -2.17 -1.07
CA LEU A 159 -16.43 -2.73 0.24
C LEU A 159 -15.63 -1.74 1.08
N VAL A 160 -14.69 -1.02 0.46
CA VAL A 160 -13.93 0.05 1.10
C VAL A 160 -14.85 1.18 1.55
N GLU A 161 -15.76 1.61 0.69
CA GLU A 161 -16.74 2.64 1.02
C GLU A 161 -17.66 2.19 2.15
N ARG A 162 -18.16 0.94 2.10
CA ARG A 162 -18.99 0.39 3.17
C ARG A 162 -18.24 0.37 4.50
N PHE A 163 -16.97 -0.03 4.51
CA PHE A 163 -16.14 -0.02 5.71
C PHE A 163 -16.06 1.37 6.34
N ASN A 164 -15.81 2.41 5.54
CA ASN A 164 -15.60 3.78 6.04
C ASN A 164 -16.90 4.54 6.35
N LYS A 165 -17.95 4.36 5.55
CA LYS A 165 -19.18 5.17 5.63
C LYS A 165 -20.37 4.43 6.24
N ARG A 166 -20.36 3.10 6.23
CA ARG A 166 -21.48 2.23 6.64
C ARG A 166 -20.97 1.02 7.43
N THR A 167 -20.11 1.25 8.41
CA THR A 167 -19.34 0.20 9.11
C THR A 167 -20.23 -0.91 9.71
N ARG A 168 -21.47 -0.61 10.11
CA ARG A 168 -22.42 -1.61 10.63
C ARG A 168 -22.89 -2.62 9.59
N GLU A 169 -22.82 -2.29 8.31
CA GLU A 169 -23.17 -3.17 7.19
C GLU A 169 -21.95 -3.91 6.63
N PHE A 170 -20.74 -3.59 7.13
CA PHE A 170 -19.51 -4.19 6.66
C PHE A 170 -19.35 -5.60 7.23
N GLU A 171 -19.09 -6.55 6.34
CA GLU A 171 -18.92 -7.96 6.65
C GLU A 171 -17.58 -8.42 6.10
N PHE A 172 -16.64 -8.78 6.97
CA PHE A 172 -15.28 -9.15 6.54
C PHE A 172 -15.26 -10.37 5.60
N LYS A 173 -16.24 -11.28 5.74
CA LYS A 173 -16.43 -12.42 4.83
C LYS A 173 -16.61 -12.01 3.37
N ASP A 174 -17.14 -10.81 3.09
CA ASP A 174 -17.27 -10.32 1.71
C ASP A 174 -15.91 -9.97 1.11
N VAL A 175 -14.95 -9.54 1.94
CA VAL A 175 -13.54 -9.33 1.53
C VAL A 175 -12.89 -10.67 1.21
N LEU A 176 -13.06 -11.67 2.08
CA LEU A 176 -12.54 -13.03 1.86
C LEU A 176 -13.07 -13.62 0.55
N ARG A 177 -14.38 -13.53 0.30
CA ARG A 177 -15.01 -13.99 -0.96
C ARG A 177 -14.48 -13.25 -2.18
N THR A 178 -14.31 -11.93 -2.09
CA THR A 178 -13.76 -11.11 -3.19
C THR A 178 -12.34 -11.52 -3.58
N LEU A 179 -11.59 -12.08 -2.62
CA LEU A 179 -10.24 -12.58 -2.80
C LEU A 179 -10.18 -14.11 -2.96
N GLU A 180 -11.35 -14.77 -3.10
CA GLU A 180 -11.46 -16.23 -3.25
C GLU A 180 -10.74 -17.01 -2.14
N MET A 181 -10.69 -16.44 -0.93
CA MET A 181 -10.03 -17.06 0.22
C MET A 181 -10.96 -18.08 0.92
N PRO A 182 -10.40 -19.14 1.53
CA PRO A 182 -11.16 -20.06 2.37
C PRO A 182 -11.90 -19.31 3.48
N LEU A 183 -13.17 -19.69 3.73
CA LEU A 183 -14.05 -19.15 4.77
C LEU A 183 -13.96 -19.94 6.07
#